data_AF-A0A1V5BH68-F1
#
_entry.id   AF-A0A1V5BH68-F1
#
_cell.length_a   1.000
_cell.length_b   1.000
_cell.length_c   1.000
_cell.angle_alpha   90.00
_cell.angle_beta   90.00
_cell.angle_gamma   90.00
#
_symmetry.space_group_name_H-M   'P 1'
#
loop_
_entity.id
_entity.type
_entity.pdbx_description
1 polymer ?
#
loop_
_entity_poly.entity_id
_entity_poly.type
_entity_poly.pdbx_seq_one_letter_code
_entity_poly.pdbx_strand_id
1 'polypeptide(L)'
;MRSIACIIALLFLLFSSLTGCFSAKEEPQQIPSPQVGGPSSATGLIINVPEISKVETINVPGNVGPGQRVFINETETLVDAGGNFNAQVKLVPGQNPITVKVVSSDNKSIYTTVKNVNYTPSNDPALSVIIPSSYSSETETLIIKGTTDPGCQIDVNGNRSLPDEKGNFIVSVPLEKGDNIVKVVSTNPKGKTSTVQQVVNFNKLNNKQPTLVVSSPEPTKDGYVSTDKINVSGFTEPNNLIEIYNNYYNGDTNVKSLIFKGNLKNGQFSVNVTLSKEGGGVNDLLIVATNEFGGSTSETRTVIYKEPPK
;
A
#
# COMPACT_ATOMS: atom_id res chain seq x y z
N MET A 1 -45.93 -7.97 31.70
CA MET A 1 -46.63 -9.18 32.18
C MET A 1 -45.58 -10.23 32.56
N ARG A 2 -45.60 -10.64 33.84
CA ARG A 2 -44.98 -11.83 34.49
C ARG A 2 -43.43 -11.92 34.47
N SER A 3 -42.71 -11.63 35.58
CA SER A 3 -42.48 -12.44 36.83
C SER A 3 -41.44 -13.56 36.60
N ILE A 4 -40.40 -13.87 37.39
CA ILE A 4 -40.18 -13.81 38.86
C ILE A 4 -38.70 -14.17 39.23
N ALA A 5 -38.25 -13.62 40.37
CA ALA A 5 -37.26 -14.06 41.39
C ALA A 5 -35.79 -14.45 41.11
N CYS A 6 -34.90 -13.91 41.94
CA CYS A 6 -33.99 -14.69 42.80
C CYS A 6 -33.65 -13.90 44.09
N ILE A 7 -33.48 -14.62 45.20
CA ILE A 7 -33.56 -14.20 46.60
C ILE A 7 -32.37 -14.82 47.37
N ILE A 8 -31.94 -14.16 48.46
CA ILE A 8 -31.12 -14.64 49.62
C ILE A 8 -29.59 -14.77 49.41
N ALA A 9 -28.71 -14.43 50.36
CA ALA A 9 -28.75 -13.53 51.53
C ALA A 9 -27.30 -13.26 52.01
N LEU A 10 -27.17 -12.14 52.70
CA LEU A 10 -26.03 -11.58 53.45
C LEU A 10 -25.94 -12.19 54.86
N LEU A 11 -24.74 -12.33 55.45
CA LEU A 11 -24.47 -12.18 56.90
C LEU A 11 -22.94 -12.33 57.19
N PHE A 12 -22.35 -11.84 58.27
CA PHE A 12 -22.03 -10.47 58.74
C PHE A 12 -20.89 -10.61 59.79
N LEU A 13 -20.18 -9.51 60.10
CA LEU A 13 -19.30 -9.22 61.27
C LEU A 13 -17.79 -9.53 61.12
N LEU A 14 -16.87 -8.54 61.08
CA LEU A 14 -16.41 -7.53 62.06
C LEU A 14 -15.59 -8.09 63.23
N PHE A 15 -14.28 -7.74 63.32
CA PHE A 15 -13.72 -6.81 64.31
C PHE A 15 -12.18 -6.65 64.19
N SER A 16 -11.77 -5.38 64.09
CA SER A 16 -10.61 -4.66 64.68
C SER A 16 -9.26 -5.32 65.02
N SER A 17 -8.21 -4.65 64.51
CA SER A 17 -6.93 -4.23 65.13
C SER A 17 -6.11 -5.21 65.97
N LEU A 18 -4.81 -5.33 65.65
CA LEU A 18 -3.74 -5.15 66.65
C LEU A 18 -2.38 -4.87 66.00
N THR A 19 -1.71 -3.84 66.51
CA THR A 19 -0.29 -3.52 66.34
C THR A 19 0.55 -4.52 67.14
N GLY A 20 1.71 -4.96 66.62
CA GLY A 20 2.69 -5.71 67.41
C GLY A 20 3.91 -6.17 66.62
N CYS A 21 5.02 -5.44 66.75
CA CYS A 21 6.38 -5.96 66.54
C CYS A 21 6.64 -7.13 67.50
N PHE A 22 7.32 -8.20 67.06
CA PHE A 22 8.49 -8.78 67.74
C PHE A 22 9.10 -9.96 66.96
N SER A 23 10.38 -10.15 67.25
CA SER A 23 11.46 -10.97 66.67
C SER A 23 11.23 -12.46 66.31
N ALA A 24 12.16 -12.91 65.47
CA ALA A 24 12.43 -14.23 64.91
C ALA A 24 12.24 -15.48 65.79
N LYS A 25 11.83 -16.57 65.14
CA LYS A 25 12.35 -17.93 65.39
C LYS A 25 12.14 -18.80 64.15
N GLU A 26 13.23 -19.28 63.56
CA GLU A 26 13.24 -20.31 62.51
C GLU A 26 12.88 -21.68 63.11
N GLU A 27 12.06 -22.44 62.39
CA GLU A 27 11.79 -23.86 62.63
C GLU A 27 12.21 -24.64 61.36
N PRO A 28 12.95 -25.77 61.47
CA PRO A 28 13.62 -26.37 60.32
C PRO A 28 12.63 -27.07 59.40
N GLN A 29 12.57 -26.66 58.13
CA GLN A 29 11.86 -27.44 57.11
C GLN A 29 12.64 -28.70 56.75
N GLN A 30 11.94 -29.82 56.93
CA GLN A 30 12.33 -31.20 56.66
C GLN A 30 12.76 -31.36 55.18
N ILE A 31 14.00 -31.82 54.95
CA ILE A 31 14.53 -32.11 53.61
C ILE A 31 13.73 -33.30 53.03
N PRO A 32 13.02 -33.15 51.89
CA PRO A 32 12.46 -34.29 51.20
C PRO A 32 13.60 -35.15 50.63
N SER A 33 13.55 -36.46 50.86
CA SER A 33 14.50 -37.42 50.29
C SER A 33 14.60 -37.27 48.77
N PRO A 34 15.79 -37.45 48.15
CA PRO A 34 15.91 -37.45 46.70
C PRO A 34 15.04 -38.56 46.12
N GLN A 35 13.98 -38.21 45.40
CA GLN A 35 13.35 -39.16 44.50
C GLN A 35 14.36 -39.54 43.43
N VAL A 36 14.85 -40.77 43.50
CA VAL A 36 15.61 -41.38 42.40
C VAL A 36 14.66 -41.44 41.21
N GLY A 37 14.82 -40.49 40.28
CA GLY A 37 14.11 -40.52 39.01
C GLY A 37 14.37 -41.86 38.33
N GLY A 38 13.28 -42.53 37.94
CA GLY A 38 13.34 -43.70 37.07
C GLY A 38 14.06 -43.36 35.75
N PRO A 39 14.49 -44.37 34.98
CA PRO A 39 15.27 -44.14 33.75
C PRO A 39 14.56 -43.15 32.84
N SER A 40 15.22 -42.01 32.57
CA SER A 40 14.72 -40.98 31.68
C SER A 40 14.79 -41.55 30.26
N SER A 41 13.64 -41.96 29.71
CA SER A 41 13.59 -42.55 28.37
C SER A 41 13.80 -41.47 27.31
N ALA A 42 14.73 -41.65 26.37
CA ALA A 42 14.96 -40.75 25.23
C ALA A 42 13.87 -40.84 24.14
N THR A 43 12.68 -41.35 24.48
CA THR A 43 11.56 -41.58 23.58
C THR A 43 10.56 -40.42 23.63
N GLY A 44 9.96 -40.07 22.49
CA GLY A 44 8.97 -38.98 22.40
C GLY A 44 9.30 -37.90 21.37
N LEU A 45 10.34 -38.08 20.54
CA LEU A 45 10.69 -37.13 19.49
C LEU A 45 9.54 -36.96 18.49
N ILE A 46 9.02 -35.74 18.40
CA ILE A 46 8.19 -35.28 17.29
C ILE A 46 9.05 -34.33 16.46
N ILE A 47 9.18 -34.60 15.16
CA ILE A 47 9.97 -33.75 14.27
C ILE A 47 9.26 -33.62 12.92
N ASN A 48 9.29 -32.41 12.36
CA ASN A 48 8.75 -32.15 11.04
C ASN A 48 9.89 -31.72 10.10
N VAL A 49 10.24 -32.61 9.17
CA VAL A 49 11.26 -32.38 8.16
C VAL A 49 10.63 -32.65 6.79
N PRO A 50 10.68 -31.70 5.85
CA PRO A 50 10.13 -31.92 4.52
C PRO A 50 10.95 -32.96 3.74
N GLU A 51 10.28 -33.80 2.93
CA GLU A 51 10.99 -34.78 2.08
C GLU A 51 11.71 -34.12 0.90
N ILE A 52 11.22 -32.96 0.44
CA ILE A 52 11.78 -32.19 -0.67
C ILE A 52 11.92 -30.72 -0.25
N SER A 53 13.03 -30.11 -0.61
CA SER A 53 13.25 -28.66 -0.45
C SER A 53 13.60 -28.02 -1.78
N LYS A 54 13.17 -26.77 -1.98
CA LYS A 54 13.65 -25.87 -3.05
C LYS A 54 14.58 -24.77 -2.52
N VAL A 55 14.78 -24.72 -1.21
CA VAL A 55 15.61 -23.72 -0.53
C VAL A 55 16.83 -24.38 0.12
N GLU A 56 17.95 -23.67 0.11
CA GLU A 56 19.24 -24.18 0.62
C GLU A 56 19.24 -24.39 2.13
N THR A 57 18.45 -23.62 2.88
CA THR A 57 18.37 -23.74 4.35
C THR A 57 16.95 -24.09 4.75
N ILE A 58 16.81 -25.15 5.55
CA ILE A 58 15.53 -25.52 6.16
C ILE A 58 15.57 -25.35 7.67
N ASN A 59 14.39 -25.11 8.24
CA ASN A 59 14.17 -25.20 9.67
C ASN A 59 13.71 -26.62 10.01
N VAL A 60 14.23 -27.15 11.11
CA VAL A 60 13.92 -28.47 11.65
C VAL A 60 13.28 -28.28 13.02
N PRO A 61 11.97 -27.98 13.07
CA PRO A 61 11.24 -27.88 14.32
C PRO A 61 10.95 -29.26 14.88
N GLY A 62 11.02 -29.38 16.21
CA GLY A 62 10.60 -30.57 16.91
C GLY A 62 10.35 -30.36 18.39
N ASN A 63 9.89 -31.42 19.03
CA ASN A 63 9.63 -31.49 20.46
C ASN A 63 10.22 -32.78 21.04
N VAL A 64 10.77 -32.68 22.24
CA VAL A 64 11.34 -33.77 23.03
C VAL A 64 10.87 -33.68 24.48
N GLY A 65 11.16 -34.70 25.28
CA GLY A 65 10.87 -34.67 26.71
C GLY A 65 11.67 -33.58 27.46
N PRO A 66 11.18 -33.05 28.59
CA PRO A 66 11.87 -32.03 29.36
C PRO A 66 13.30 -32.45 29.78
N GLY A 67 14.26 -31.54 29.63
CA GLY A 67 15.66 -31.75 30.02
C GLY A 67 16.46 -32.69 29.10
N GLN A 68 15.89 -33.11 27.97
CA GLN A 68 16.62 -33.88 26.95
C GLN A 68 17.49 -32.96 26.10
N ARG A 69 18.63 -33.48 25.63
CA ARG A 69 19.55 -32.79 24.72
C ARG A 69 19.32 -33.29 23.30
N VAL A 70 19.30 -32.39 22.32
CA VAL A 70 19.07 -32.73 20.91
C VAL A 70 20.29 -32.32 20.10
N PHE A 71 20.72 -33.19 19.20
CA PHE A 71 21.78 -32.97 18.24
C PHE A 71 21.23 -33.14 16.83
N ILE A 72 21.49 -32.17 15.97
CA ILE A 72 21.15 -32.19 14.54
C ILE A 72 22.46 -32.18 13.76
N ASN A 73 22.71 -33.24 12.98
CA ASN A 73 24.00 -33.45 12.29
C ASN A 73 25.21 -33.25 13.22
N GLU A 74 25.19 -33.91 14.37
CA GLU A 74 26.19 -33.82 15.45
C GLU A 74 26.31 -32.46 16.17
N THR A 75 25.54 -31.44 15.76
CA THR A 75 25.52 -30.13 16.42
C THR A 75 24.40 -30.07 17.45
N GLU A 76 24.74 -29.77 18.70
CA GLU A 76 23.74 -29.60 19.76
C GLU A 76 22.86 -28.38 19.51
N THR A 77 21.54 -28.56 19.57
CA THR A 77 20.55 -27.48 19.46
C THR A 77 19.97 -27.14 20.82
N LEU A 78 19.63 -25.87 21.02
CA LEU A 78 18.93 -25.42 22.22
C LEU A 78 17.51 -26.00 22.24
N VAL A 79 17.13 -26.49 23.41
CA VAL A 79 15.79 -26.99 23.73
C VAL A 79 15.22 -26.10 24.83
N ASP A 80 14.00 -25.60 24.64
CA ASP A 80 13.34 -24.74 25.63
C ASP A 80 12.77 -25.54 26.83
N ALA A 81 12.24 -24.83 27.82
CA ALA A 81 11.66 -25.45 29.03
C ALA A 81 10.43 -26.35 28.74
N GLY A 82 9.78 -26.16 27.59
CA GLY A 82 8.67 -26.98 27.11
C GLY A 82 9.10 -28.13 26.21
N GLY A 83 10.42 -28.33 26.00
CA GLY A 83 10.96 -29.39 25.17
C GLY A 83 11.00 -29.07 23.67
N ASN A 84 10.69 -27.84 23.25
CA ASN A 84 10.71 -27.48 21.83
C ASN A 84 12.11 -27.07 21.38
N PHE A 85 12.43 -27.37 20.12
CA PHE A 85 13.64 -26.92 19.46
C PHE A 85 13.36 -26.56 18.00
N ASN A 86 14.23 -25.74 17.42
CA ASN A 86 14.23 -25.44 16.00
C ASN A 86 15.66 -25.22 15.51
N ALA A 87 16.18 -26.15 14.73
CA ALA A 87 17.53 -26.08 14.18
C ALA A 87 17.51 -25.67 12.71
N GLN A 88 18.48 -24.85 12.30
CA GLN A 88 18.70 -24.54 10.88
C GLN A 88 19.69 -25.52 10.28
N VAL A 89 19.33 -26.14 9.16
CA VAL A 89 20.19 -27.06 8.41
C VAL A 89 20.40 -26.52 7.00
N LYS A 90 21.66 -26.33 6.64
CA LYS A 90 22.08 -26.02 5.27
C LYS A 90 22.18 -27.33 4.46
N LEU A 91 21.51 -27.36 3.31
CA LEU A 91 21.41 -28.51 2.41
C LEU A 91 22.37 -28.35 1.22
N VAL A 92 22.85 -29.46 0.70
CA VAL A 92 23.55 -29.55 -0.58
C VAL A 92 22.62 -30.12 -1.66
N PRO A 93 22.75 -29.74 -2.95
CA PRO A 93 21.90 -30.29 -3.99
C PRO A 93 21.89 -31.83 -4.00
N GLY A 94 20.69 -32.43 -4.06
CA GLY A 94 20.47 -33.87 -3.96
C GLY A 94 20.01 -34.32 -2.57
N GLN A 95 20.31 -35.57 -2.21
CA GLN A 95 19.87 -36.18 -0.96
C GLN A 95 20.70 -35.70 0.24
N ASN A 96 20.02 -35.24 1.29
CA ASN A 96 20.61 -34.79 2.53
C ASN A 96 20.08 -35.64 3.69
N PRO A 97 20.86 -36.57 4.25
CA PRO A 97 20.49 -37.26 5.47
C PRO A 97 20.63 -36.30 6.66
N ILE A 98 19.51 -36.01 7.33
CA ILE A 98 19.48 -35.23 8.56
C ILE A 98 19.42 -36.19 9.74
N THR A 99 20.54 -36.31 10.44
CA THR A 99 20.64 -37.14 11.63
C THR A 99 20.16 -36.35 12.84
N VAL A 100 19.18 -36.91 13.55
CA VAL A 100 18.62 -36.36 14.78
C VAL A 100 18.93 -37.33 15.91
N LYS A 101 19.71 -36.87 16.88
CA LYS A 101 20.09 -37.66 18.05
C LYS A 101 19.56 -36.98 19.31
N VAL A 102 18.83 -37.72 20.13
CA VAL A 102 18.28 -37.27 21.40
C VAL A 102 18.96 -38.05 22.51
N VAL A 103 19.49 -37.32 23.50
CA VAL A 103 20.12 -37.89 24.70
C VAL A 103 19.23 -37.55 25.90
N SER A 104 18.90 -38.56 26.69
CA SER A 104 18.10 -38.38 27.91
C SER A 104 18.79 -37.48 28.93
N SER A 105 18.01 -36.90 29.85
CA SER A 105 18.53 -36.01 30.89
C SER A 105 19.55 -36.66 31.85
N ASP A 106 19.48 -37.98 32.01
CA ASP A 106 20.43 -38.78 32.81
C ASP A 106 21.63 -39.30 32.00
N ASN A 107 21.71 -38.98 30.71
CA ASN A 107 22.70 -39.47 29.74
C ASN A 107 22.76 -41.00 29.58
N LYS A 108 21.74 -41.76 30.02
CA LYS A 108 21.73 -43.22 29.93
C LYS A 108 21.05 -43.77 28.68
N SER A 109 20.17 -42.98 28.06
CA SER A 109 19.41 -43.38 26.87
C SER A 109 19.75 -42.48 25.69
N ILE A 110 19.96 -43.08 24.52
CA ILE A 110 20.19 -42.36 23.26
C ILE A 110 19.21 -42.89 22.23
N TYR A 111 18.49 -41.99 21.56
CA TYR A 111 17.65 -42.28 20.41
C TYR A 111 18.19 -41.55 19.18
N THR A 112 18.33 -42.24 18.06
CA THR A 112 18.81 -41.66 16.80
C THR A 112 17.87 -42.01 15.66
N THR A 113 17.50 -41.02 14.85
CA THR A 113 16.74 -41.20 13.63
C THR A 113 17.35 -40.38 12.49
N VAL A 114 17.11 -40.80 11.25
CA VAL A 114 17.58 -40.10 10.06
C VAL A 114 16.37 -39.72 9.21
N LYS A 115 16.30 -38.45 8.80
CA LYS A 115 15.31 -37.93 7.85
C LYS A 115 16.01 -37.48 6.59
N ASN A 116 15.63 -38.04 5.44
CA ASN A 116 16.22 -37.67 4.17
C ASN A 116 15.45 -36.49 3.56
N VAL A 117 16.19 -35.46 3.15
CA VAL A 117 15.66 -34.30 2.43
C VAL A 117 16.30 -34.24 1.05
N ASN A 118 15.50 -34.33 0.01
CA ASN A 118 15.97 -34.10 -1.35
C ASN A 118 15.92 -32.60 -1.67
N TYR A 119 17.08 -31.94 -1.67
CA TYR A 119 17.18 -30.54 -2.06
C TYR A 119 17.33 -30.44 -3.58
N THR A 120 16.30 -29.95 -4.24
CA THR A 120 16.32 -29.61 -5.67
C THR A 120 16.21 -28.09 -5.79
N PRO A 121 17.34 -27.36 -5.90
CA PRO A 121 17.33 -25.90 -6.07
C PRO A 121 16.35 -25.49 -7.17
N SER A 122 15.62 -24.41 -6.94
CA SER A 122 14.78 -23.86 -8.00
C SER A 122 15.65 -23.50 -9.22
N ASN A 123 15.16 -23.84 -10.40
CA ASN A 123 15.76 -23.45 -11.67
C ASN A 123 14.92 -22.40 -12.39
N ASP A 124 13.98 -21.77 -11.70
CA ASP A 124 13.23 -20.62 -12.19
C ASP A 124 14.15 -19.39 -12.16
N PRO A 125 14.05 -18.49 -13.16
CA PRO A 125 14.89 -17.31 -13.19
C PRO A 125 14.56 -16.35 -12.04
N ALA A 126 15.55 -15.68 -11.47
CA ALA A 126 15.27 -14.53 -10.60
C ALA A 126 14.49 -13.46 -11.39
N LEU A 127 13.52 -12.81 -10.76
CA LEU A 127 12.76 -11.71 -11.35
C LEU A 127 12.46 -10.67 -10.27
N SER A 128 12.96 -9.46 -10.47
CA SER A 128 12.69 -8.31 -9.60
C SER A 128 12.13 -7.17 -10.44
N VAL A 129 10.91 -6.74 -10.12
CA VAL A 129 10.22 -5.66 -10.82
C VAL A 129 9.27 -4.97 -9.85
N ILE A 130 9.14 -3.66 -9.97
CA ILE A 130 8.18 -2.86 -9.21
C ILE A 130 7.10 -2.38 -10.17
N ILE A 131 5.84 -2.72 -9.86
CA ILE A 131 4.67 -2.31 -10.63
C ILE A 131 3.80 -1.44 -9.70
N PRO A 132 3.48 -0.19 -10.06
CA PRO A 132 2.67 0.67 -9.20
C PRO A 132 1.21 0.16 -9.15
N SER A 133 0.53 0.33 -8.02
CA SER A 133 -0.91 0.04 -7.91
C SER A 133 -1.80 1.11 -8.54
N SER A 134 -1.30 2.34 -8.66
CA SER A 134 -1.96 3.48 -9.32
C SER A 134 -0.98 4.22 -10.22
N TYR A 135 -1.43 4.63 -11.41
CA TYR A 135 -0.62 5.35 -12.37
C TYR A 135 -1.41 6.49 -12.99
N SER A 136 -0.82 7.68 -13.09
CA SER A 136 -1.42 8.83 -13.77
C SER A 136 -0.40 9.46 -14.70
N SER A 137 -0.76 9.60 -15.97
CA SER A 137 0.13 10.07 -17.03
C SER A 137 -0.67 10.69 -18.17
N GLU A 138 -0.05 11.60 -18.92
CA GLU A 138 -0.60 12.13 -20.17
C GLU A 138 -0.60 11.08 -21.29
N THR A 139 0.33 10.13 -21.22
CA THR A 139 0.46 9.01 -22.16
C THR A 139 -0.17 7.74 -21.60
N GLU A 140 -0.72 6.93 -22.50
CA GLU A 140 -1.36 5.65 -22.20
C GLU A 140 -0.34 4.50 -22.15
N THR A 141 0.84 4.74 -21.57
CA THR A 141 1.94 3.78 -21.58
C THR A 141 2.66 3.78 -20.25
N LEU A 142 2.79 2.60 -19.64
CA LEU A 142 3.60 2.36 -18.46
C LEU A 142 4.98 1.83 -18.87
N ILE A 143 6.04 2.47 -18.36
CA ILE A 143 7.42 1.99 -18.51
C ILE A 143 7.77 1.15 -17.28
N ILE A 144 8.04 -0.13 -17.52
CA ILE A 144 8.41 -1.10 -16.49
C ILE A 144 9.90 -1.34 -16.58
N LYS A 145 10.57 -1.22 -15.43
CA LYS A 145 12.00 -1.52 -15.28
C LYS A 145 12.16 -2.63 -14.26
N GLY A 146 13.07 -3.55 -14.52
CA GLY A 146 13.37 -4.64 -13.60
C GLY A 146 14.65 -5.35 -13.95
N THR A 147 14.92 -6.41 -13.20
CA THR A 147 16.07 -7.30 -13.40
C THR A 147 15.63 -8.75 -13.42
N THR A 148 16.38 -9.57 -14.15
CA THR A 148 16.25 -11.02 -14.17
C THR A 148 17.62 -11.69 -14.31
N ASP A 149 17.69 -13.02 -14.31
CA ASP A 149 18.95 -13.71 -14.58
C ASP A 149 19.44 -13.46 -16.02
N PRO A 150 20.75 -13.32 -16.27
CA PRO A 150 21.31 -13.16 -17.60
C PRO A 150 20.85 -14.26 -18.59
N GLY A 151 20.53 -13.85 -19.81
CA GLY A 151 20.08 -14.76 -20.88
C GLY A 151 18.60 -15.16 -20.81
N CYS A 152 17.82 -14.63 -19.87
CA CYS A 152 16.37 -14.80 -19.86
C CYS A 152 15.68 -13.89 -20.88
N GLN A 153 14.45 -14.24 -21.25
CA GLN A 153 13.54 -13.41 -22.05
C GLN A 153 12.44 -12.84 -21.16
N ILE A 154 12.09 -11.57 -21.36
CA ILE A 154 10.98 -10.92 -20.65
C ILE A 154 9.78 -10.79 -21.58
N ASP A 155 8.60 -11.12 -21.06
CA ASP A 155 7.31 -10.85 -21.68
C ASP A 155 6.46 -10.05 -20.69
N VAL A 156 5.91 -8.92 -21.13
CA VAL A 156 4.96 -8.13 -20.35
C VAL A 156 3.67 -7.94 -21.11
N ASN A 157 2.64 -8.69 -20.74
CA ASN A 157 1.35 -8.74 -21.46
C ASN A 157 1.51 -8.93 -22.98
N GLY A 158 2.46 -9.77 -23.42
CA GLY A 158 2.78 -9.99 -24.83
C GLY A 158 3.81 -9.04 -25.43
N ASN A 159 4.24 -8.00 -24.72
CA ASN A 159 5.34 -7.12 -25.13
C ASN A 159 6.67 -7.73 -24.68
N ARG A 160 7.46 -8.22 -25.64
CA ARG A 160 8.74 -8.88 -25.35
C ARG A 160 9.90 -7.90 -25.31
N SER A 161 10.85 -8.17 -24.42
CA SER A 161 12.11 -7.44 -24.33
C SER A 161 13.25 -8.41 -24.02
N LEU A 162 14.43 -8.11 -24.55
CA LEU A 162 15.66 -8.81 -24.23
C LEU A 162 16.41 -8.00 -23.17
N PRO A 163 16.59 -8.55 -21.96
CA PRO A 163 17.47 -7.95 -20.96
C PRO A 163 18.91 -7.78 -21.47
N ASP A 164 19.64 -6.83 -20.88
CA ASP A 164 21.07 -6.65 -21.13
C ASP A 164 21.90 -7.83 -20.54
N GLU A 165 23.22 -7.80 -20.73
CA GLU A 165 24.14 -8.85 -20.23
C GLU A 165 24.11 -9.01 -18.69
N LYS A 166 23.63 -7.99 -17.97
CA LYS A 166 23.46 -8.00 -16.51
C LYS A 166 22.04 -8.38 -16.10
N GLY A 167 21.15 -8.63 -17.05
CA GLY A 167 19.76 -8.98 -16.82
C GLY A 167 18.83 -7.79 -16.56
N ASN A 168 19.26 -6.55 -16.79
CA ASN A 168 18.37 -5.38 -16.67
C ASN A 168 17.47 -5.28 -17.90
N PHE A 169 16.20 -4.95 -17.71
CA PHE A 169 15.27 -4.76 -18.81
C PHE A 169 14.40 -3.51 -18.63
N ILE A 170 13.93 -3.00 -19.75
CA ILE A 170 12.92 -1.95 -19.85
C ILE A 170 11.87 -2.40 -20.86
N VAL A 171 10.59 -2.30 -20.49
CA VAL A 171 9.45 -2.61 -21.37
C VAL A 171 8.41 -1.51 -21.25
N SER A 172 7.86 -1.09 -22.39
CA SER A 172 6.70 -0.20 -22.45
C SER A 172 5.44 -1.02 -22.67
N VAL A 173 4.42 -0.79 -21.86
CA VAL A 173 3.14 -1.52 -21.92
C VAL A 173 2.00 -0.52 -22.08
N PRO A 174 1.13 -0.67 -23.09
CA PRO A 174 -0.04 0.19 -23.22
C PRO A 174 -1.01 -0.04 -22.06
N LEU A 175 -1.69 1.02 -21.64
CA LEU A 175 -2.70 1.00 -20.57
C LEU A 175 -4.03 1.56 -21.08
N GLU A 176 -5.13 0.96 -20.63
CA GLU A 176 -6.49 1.48 -20.81
C GLU A 176 -6.93 2.24 -19.56
N LYS A 177 -7.86 3.20 -19.68
CA LYS A 177 -8.38 3.92 -18.51
C LYS A 177 -9.02 2.95 -17.51
N GLY A 178 -8.70 3.10 -16.23
CA GLY A 178 -9.20 2.22 -15.17
C GLY A 178 -8.21 1.10 -14.85
N ASP A 179 -8.72 -0.07 -14.46
CA ASP A 179 -7.88 -1.17 -13.97
C ASP A 179 -7.23 -1.96 -15.11
N ASN A 180 -5.91 -2.12 -15.02
CA ASN A 180 -5.11 -2.91 -15.96
C ASN A 180 -4.38 -4.01 -15.21
N ILE A 181 -4.45 -5.26 -15.69
CA ILE A 181 -3.64 -6.35 -15.15
C ILE A 181 -2.30 -6.34 -15.86
N VAL A 182 -1.23 -5.99 -15.16
CA VAL A 182 0.13 -6.02 -15.70
C VAL A 182 0.82 -7.29 -15.19
N LYS A 183 1.18 -8.19 -16.11
CA LYS A 183 1.87 -9.44 -15.83
C LYS A 183 3.23 -9.45 -16.51
N VAL A 184 4.29 -9.55 -15.71
CA VAL A 184 5.69 -9.67 -16.14
C VAL A 184 6.12 -11.12 -15.97
N VAL A 185 6.58 -11.74 -17.06
CA VAL A 185 7.09 -13.12 -17.07
C VAL A 185 8.53 -13.10 -17.52
N SER A 186 9.41 -13.70 -16.72
CA SER A 186 10.78 -14.02 -17.14
C SER A 186 10.88 -15.50 -17.48
N THR A 187 11.48 -15.83 -18.61
CA THR A 187 11.70 -17.20 -19.09
C THR A 187 13.18 -17.44 -19.34
N ASN A 188 13.78 -18.44 -18.69
CA ASN A 188 15.17 -18.78 -18.92
C ASN A 188 15.37 -19.71 -20.15
N PRO A 189 16.62 -19.94 -20.60
CA PRO A 189 16.89 -20.79 -21.78
C PRO A 189 16.44 -22.25 -21.65
N LYS A 190 16.15 -22.72 -20.42
CA LYS A 190 15.62 -24.06 -20.14
C LYS A 190 14.08 -24.10 -20.12
N GLY A 191 13.42 -22.98 -20.44
CA GLY A 191 11.97 -22.85 -20.47
C GLY A 191 11.30 -22.73 -19.09
N LYS A 192 12.07 -22.45 -18.02
CA LYS A 192 11.53 -22.20 -16.68
C LYS A 192 11.16 -20.74 -16.50
N THR A 193 10.14 -20.47 -15.69
CA THR A 193 9.50 -19.16 -15.64
C THR A 193 9.28 -18.63 -14.24
N SER A 194 9.50 -17.33 -14.06
CA SER A 194 9.04 -16.56 -12.90
C SER A 194 8.05 -15.49 -13.33
N THR A 195 7.05 -15.20 -12.49
CA THR A 195 5.97 -14.27 -12.82
C THR A 195 5.72 -13.28 -11.68
N VAL A 196 5.57 -12.01 -12.02
CA VAL A 196 5.05 -10.96 -11.12
C VAL A 196 3.82 -10.34 -11.78
N GLN A 197 2.74 -10.17 -11.03
CA GLN A 197 1.49 -9.61 -11.54
C GLN A 197 0.91 -8.58 -10.56
N GLN A 198 0.42 -7.46 -11.08
CA GLN A 198 -0.21 -6.39 -10.30
C GLN A 198 -1.36 -5.75 -11.09
N VAL A 199 -2.41 -5.35 -10.38
CA VAL A 199 -3.46 -4.48 -10.94
C VAL A 199 -3.01 -3.03 -10.82
N VAL A 200 -3.02 -2.31 -11.93
CA VAL A 200 -2.66 -0.89 -12.05
C VAL A 200 -3.92 -0.10 -12.39
N ASN A 201 -4.37 0.75 -11.48
CA ASN A 201 -5.43 1.71 -11.77
C ASN A 201 -4.84 2.91 -12.52
N PHE A 202 -5.15 3.03 -13.81
CA PHE A 202 -4.65 4.08 -14.68
C PHE A 202 -5.66 5.22 -14.84
N ASN A 203 -5.22 6.43 -14.57
CA ASN A 203 -5.97 7.65 -14.86
C ASN A 203 -5.20 8.52 -15.86
N LYS A 204 -5.76 8.73 -17.05
CA LYS A 204 -5.16 9.61 -18.06
C LYS A 204 -5.27 11.06 -17.59
N LEU A 205 -4.13 11.72 -17.46
CA LEU A 205 -4.06 13.16 -17.28
C LEU A 205 -4.26 13.81 -18.64
N ASN A 206 -5.09 14.86 -18.69
CA ASN A 206 -5.23 15.67 -19.88
C ASN A 206 -5.17 17.14 -19.46
N ASN A 207 -3.97 17.69 -19.47
CA ASN A 207 -3.74 19.09 -19.11
C ASN A 207 -3.91 20.03 -20.32
N LYS A 208 -4.58 19.58 -21.39
CA LYS A 208 -4.88 20.44 -22.55
C LYS A 208 -5.80 21.56 -22.09
N GLN A 209 -5.31 22.79 -22.11
CA GLN A 209 -6.12 23.98 -21.85
C GLN A 209 -7.30 24.06 -22.84
N PRO A 210 -8.52 24.39 -22.37
CA PRO A 210 -9.64 24.61 -23.25
C PRO A 210 -9.41 25.86 -24.10
N THR A 211 -9.90 25.85 -25.33
CA THR A 211 -10.03 27.07 -26.12
C THR A 211 -11.03 27.99 -25.43
N LEU A 212 -10.71 29.27 -25.27
CA LEU A 212 -11.63 30.30 -24.83
C LEU A 212 -11.55 31.46 -25.80
N VAL A 213 -12.70 31.86 -26.34
CA VAL A 213 -12.84 33.08 -27.15
C VAL A 213 -13.94 33.93 -26.55
N VAL A 214 -13.58 35.10 -26.01
CA VAL A 214 -14.56 36.10 -25.55
C VAL A 214 -14.86 37.07 -26.69
N SER A 215 -16.05 36.92 -27.30
CA SER A 215 -16.53 37.74 -28.41
C SER A 215 -17.11 39.08 -27.96
N SER A 216 -17.71 39.15 -26.77
CA SER A 216 -18.27 40.38 -26.21
C SER A 216 -18.00 40.47 -24.70
N PRO A 217 -17.66 41.65 -24.16
CA PRO A 217 -17.40 42.88 -24.91
C PRO A 217 -16.15 42.76 -25.78
N GLU A 218 -16.15 43.40 -26.95
CA GLU A 218 -14.92 43.54 -27.74
C GLU A 218 -13.86 44.30 -26.90
N PRO A 219 -12.56 44.03 -27.09
CA PRO A 219 -11.51 44.86 -26.50
C PRO A 219 -11.60 46.28 -27.08
N THR A 220 -12.41 47.14 -26.48
CA THR A 220 -12.54 48.53 -26.92
C THR A 220 -11.35 49.36 -26.45
N LYS A 221 -10.93 50.35 -27.25
CA LYS A 221 -9.83 51.25 -26.91
C LYS A 221 -10.14 52.19 -25.74
N ASP A 222 -11.43 52.45 -25.49
CA ASP A 222 -11.90 53.43 -24.51
C ASP A 222 -12.75 52.81 -23.36
N GLY A 223 -13.25 51.58 -23.49
CA GLY A 223 -13.89 50.82 -22.39
C GLY A 223 -15.29 51.26 -21.96
N TYR A 224 -15.85 52.34 -22.52
CA TYR A 224 -17.07 52.96 -21.97
C TYR A 224 -18.39 52.33 -22.43
N VAL A 225 -19.33 52.17 -21.49
CA VAL A 225 -20.73 51.83 -21.79
C VAL A 225 -21.70 52.71 -21.00
N SER A 226 -22.85 53.04 -21.59
CA SER A 226 -23.88 53.89 -20.98
C SER A 226 -25.03 53.10 -20.33
N THR A 227 -25.04 51.78 -20.51
CA THR A 227 -26.01 50.87 -19.88
C THR A 227 -25.38 50.17 -18.70
N ASP A 228 -26.14 49.98 -17.62
CA ASP A 228 -25.69 49.24 -16.44
C ASP A 228 -25.77 47.72 -16.62
N LYS A 229 -26.10 47.26 -17.83
CA LYS A 229 -26.05 45.86 -18.24
C LYS A 229 -25.32 45.72 -19.56
N ILE A 230 -24.48 44.70 -19.66
CA ILE A 230 -23.81 44.29 -20.89
C ILE A 230 -24.01 42.79 -21.11
N ASN A 231 -23.88 42.34 -22.36
CA ASN A 231 -23.83 40.92 -22.67
C ASN A 231 -22.38 40.46 -22.80
N VAL A 232 -21.99 39.50 -21.97
CA VAL A 232 -20.71 38.79 -22.07
C VAL A 232 -20.95 37.49 -22.83
N SER A 233 -20.33 37.35 -23.99
CA SER A 233 -20.56 36.19 -24.86
C SER A 233 -19.28 35.70 -25.50
N GLY A 234 -19.29 34.44 -25.91
CA GLY A 234 -18.15 33.79 -26.51
C GLY A 234 -18.36 32.30 -26.67
N PHE A 235 -17.28 31.59 -26.94
CA PHE A 235 -17.30 30.14 -27.07
C PHE A 235 -16.04 29.47 -26.52
N THR A 236 -16.19 28.17 -26.26
CA THR A 236 -15.18 27.22 -25.81
C THR A 236 -15.51 25.84 -26.41
N GLU A 237 -14.72 24.80 -26.15
CA GLU A 237 -15.16 23.44 -26.51
C GLU A 237 -16.42 23.00 -25.72
N PRO A 238 -17.25 22.13 -26.30
CA PRO A 238 -18.38 21.51 -25.59
C PRO A 238 -18.02 20.91 -24.22
N ASN A 239 -18.96 20.98 -23.29
CA ASN A 239 -18.91 20.42 -21.93
C ASN A 239 -17.87 21.05 -20.98
N ASN A 240 -17.24 22.16 -21.37
CA ASN A 240 -16.43 22.94 -20.44
C ASN A 240 -17.30 23.71 -19.44
N LEU A 241 -16.76 23.91 -18.24
CA LEU A 241 -17.30 24.79 -17.22
C LEU A 241 -16.87 26.23 -17.53
N ILE A 242 -17.83 27.16 -17.63
CA ILE A 242 -17.54 28.60 -17.67
C ILE A 242 -17.88 29.24 -16.33
N GLU A 243 -16.96 30.05 -15.83
CA GLU A 243 -17.16 30.95 -14.70
C GLU A 243 -16.87 32.40 -15.12
N ILE A 244 -17.77 33.32 -14.78
CA ILE A 244 -17.60 34.76 -15.04
C ILE A 244 -17.63 35.50 -13.72
N TYR A 245 -16.63 36.33 -13.49
CA TYR A 245 -16.48 37.17 -12.31
C TYR A 245 -16.44 38.64 -12.71
N ASN A 246 -16.86 39.53 -11.83
CA ASN A 246 -16.72 40.98 -11.99
C ASN A 246 -16.05 41.59 -10.75
N ASN A 247 -15.13 42.53 -11.00
CA ASN A 247 -14.26 43.15 -10.01
C ASN A 247 -13.55 42.08 -9.17
N TYR A 248 -12.95 41.11 -9.87
CA TYR A 248 -12.16 40.06 -9.23
C TYR A 248 -10.82 40.65 -8.76
N TYR A 249 -10.49 40.46 -7.49
CA TYR A 249 -9.19 40.85 -6.93
C TYR A 249 -8.31 39.61 -6.75
N ASN A 250 -7.09 39.65 -7.28
CA ASN A 250 -6.06 38.65 -6.98
C ASN A 250 -5.06 39.24 -5.97
N GLY A 251 -5.04 38.72 -4.75
CA GLY A 251 -3.94 38.96 -3.81
C GLY A 251 -4.21 39.69 -2.49
N ASP A 252 -5.47 39.87 -2.05
CA ASP A 252 -5.94 39.51 -0.69
C ASP A 252 -7.39 39.99 -0.48
N THR A 253 -8.18 39.14 0.18
CA THR A 253 -9.64 38.96 0.07
C THR A 253 -10.56 40.20 0.15
N ASN A 254 -11.52 40.30 -0.76
CA ASN A 254 -12.97 40.31 -0.45
C ASN A 254 -13.81 40.01 -1.70
N VAL A 255 -14.50 38.85 -1.65
CA VAL A 255 -15.53 38.30 -2.56
C VAL A 255 -15.25 38.39 -4.07
N LYS A 256 -14.89 37.25 -4.67
CA LYS A 256 -15.11 37.03 -6.11
C LYS A 256 -16.61 37.13 -6.37
N SER A 257 -17.08 38.19 -7.04
CA SER A 257 -18.49 38.27 -7.46
C SER A 257 -18.69 37.34 -8.64
N LEU A 258 -18.87 36.04 -8.36
CA LEU A 258 -19.24 35.04 -9.35
C LEU A 258 -20.62 35.41 -9.90
N ILE A 259 -20.66 35.87 -11.14
CA ILE A 259 -21.89 36.27 -11.83
C ILE A 259 -22.53 35.07 -12.52
N PHE A 260 -21.70 34.19 -13.07
CA PHE A 260 -22.16 33.05 -13.84
C PHE A 260 -21.27 31.85 -13.58
N LYS A 261 -21.90 30.68 -13.46
CA LYS A 261 -21.26 29.37 -13.43
C LYS A 261 -22.14 28.38 -14.17
N GLY A 262 -21.62 27.75 -15.22
CA GLY A 262 -22.40 26.76 -15.98
C GLY A 262 -21.56 25.88 -16.88
N ASN A 263 -21.97 24.62 -17.03
CA ASN A 263 -21.41 23.68 -18.00
C ASN A 263 -22.10 23.85 -19.35
N LEU A 264 -21.34 24.11 -20.40
CA LEU A 264 -21.89 24.48 -21.71
C LEU A 264 -21.84 23.31 -22.69
N LYS A 265 -22.95 22.58 -22.84
CA LYS A 265 -23.01 21.39 -23.72
C LYS A 265 -22.67 21.65 -25.18
N ASN A 266 -22.91 22.87 -25.68
CA ASN A 266 -22.58 23.29 -27.05
C ASN A 266 -21.36 24.23 -27.12
N GLY A 267 -20.71 24.50 -25.98
CA GLY A 267 -19.55 25.37 -25.88
C GLY A 267 -19.83 26.87 -26.03
N GLN A 268 -21.08 27.32 -26.16
CA GLN A 268 -21.40 28.75 -26.32
C GLN A 268 -21.96 29.36 -25.04
N PHE A 269 -21.50 30.56 -24.68
CA PHE A 269 -22.08 31.35 -23.60
C PHE A 269 -22.55 32.72 -24.07
N SER A 270 -23.63 33.19 -23.47
CA SER A 270 -24.12 34.56 -23.57
C SER A 270 -24.84 34.89 -22.27
N VAL A 271 -24.28 35.82 -21.50
CA VAL A 271 -24.73 36.13 -20.14
C VAL A 271 -24.86 37.63 -19.98
N ASN A 272 -26.03 38.09 -19.53
CA ASN A 272 -26.22 39.48 -19.14
C ASN A 272 -25.54 39.74 -17.78
N VAL A 273 -24.58 40.65 -17.77
CA VAL A 273 -23.83 41.08 -16.59
C VAL A 273 -24.27 42.48 -16.22
N THR A 274 -24.71 42.67 -14.97
CA THR A 274 -24.96 43.99 -14.39
C THR A 274 -23.64 44.60 -13.91
N LEU A 275 -23.35 45.81 -14.36
CA LEU A 275 -22.14 46.56 -14.03
C LEU A 275 -22.31 47.34 -12.73
N SER A 276 -21.25 47.36 -11.93
CA SER A 276 -21.13 48.23 -10.78
C SER A 276 -21.00 49.69 -11.22
N LYS A 277 -21.69 50.56 -10.48
CA LYS A 277 -21.60 52.02 -10.62
C LYS A 277 -20.57 52.62 -9.64
N GLU A 278 -20.11 51.83 -8.68
CA GLU A 278 -19.12 52.22 -7.68
C GLU A 278 -17.70 52.23 -8.27
N GLY A 279 -16.73 52.78 -7.53
CA GLY A 279 -15.32 52.74 -7.95
C GLY A 279 -15.03 53.43 -9.28
N GLY A 280 -15.80 54.47 -9.63
CA GLY A 280 -15.67 55.17 -10.92
C GLY A 280 -16.29 54.41 -12.11
N GLY A 281 -17.15 53.42 -11.85
CA GLY A 281 -17.83 52.62 -12.86
C GLY A 281 -16.97 51.52 -13.47
N VAL A 282 -15.77 51.27 -12.94
CA VAL A 282 -14.85 50.25 -13.45
C VAL A 282 -15.34 48.85 -13.08
N ASN A 283 -15.35 47.96 -14.07
CA ASN A 283 -15.77 46.57 -13.98
C ASN A 283 -14.71 45.68 -14.65
N ASP A 284 -13.91 45.01 -13.84
CA ASP A 284 -12.89 44.07 -14.30
C ASP A 284 -13.45 42.66 -14.33
N LEU A 285 -13.79 42.22 -15.53
CA LEU A 285 -14.33 40.89 -15.78
C LEU A 285 -13.22 39.87 -15.92
N LEU A 286 -13.39 38.72 -15.28
CA LEU A 286 -12.58 37.53 -15.49
C LEU A 286 -13.48 36.41 -15.99
N ILE A 287 -13.21 35.93 -17.20
CA ILE A 287 -13.90 34.80 -17.81
C ILE A 287 -12.95 33.61 -17.74
N VAL A 288 -13.38 32.51 -17.14
CA VAL A 288 -12.58 31.30 -16.98
C VAL A 288 -13.32 30.14 -17.63
N ALA A 289 -12.63 29.41 -18.50
CA ALA A 289 -13.05 28.11 -19.01
C ALA A 289 -12.22 27.01 -18.36
N THR A 290 -12.87 25.96 -17.86
CA THR A 290 -12.23 24.79 -17.26
C THR A 290 -12.78 23.52 -17.89
N ASN A 291 -11.90 22.64 -18.36
CA ASN A 291 -12.30 21.35 -18.93
C ASN A 291 -12.58 20.31 -17.83
N GLU A 292 -13.09 19.14 -18.21
CA GLU A 292 -13.39 18.04 -17.26
C GLU A 292 -12.17 17.48 -16.52
N PHE A 293 -10.96 17.77 -16.99
CA PHE A 293 -9.69 17.32 -16.44
C PHE A 293 -8.99 18.38 -15.56
N GLY A 294 -9.63 19.54 -15.35
CA GLY A 294 -9.13 20.63 -14.52
C GLY A 294 -8.21 21.62 -15.24
N GLY A 295 -7.91 21.44 -16.52
CA GLY A 295 -7.18 22.41 -17.32
C GLY A 295 -8.02 23.67 -17.54
N SER A 296 -7.43 24.86 -17.33
CA SER A 296 -8.17 26.13 -17.40
C SER A 296 -7.49 27.20 -18.27
N THR A 297 -8.29 28.00 -18.96
CA THR A 297 -7.90 29.20 -19.69
C THR A 297 -8.77 30.36 -19.25
N SER A 298 -8.17 31.54 -19.10
CA SER A 298 -8.91 32.73 -18.68
C SER A 298 -8.61 33.93 -19.55
N GLU A 299 -9.59 34.81 -19.66
CA GLU A 299 -9.48 36.08 -20.36
C GLU A 299 -10.09 37.20 -19.51
N THR A 300 -9.44 38.35 -19.49
CA THR A 300 -9.94 39.54 -18.79
C THR A 300 -10.53 40.56 -19.76
N ARG A 301 -11.55 41.28 -19.28
CA ARG A 301 -12.18 42.41 -19.97
C ARG A 301 -12.45 43.52 -18.98
N THR A 302 -11.98 44.73 -19.26
CA THR A 302 -12.32 45.91 -18.46
C THR A 302 -13.42 46.69 -19.16
N VAL A 303 -14.47 47.00 -18.43
CA VAL A 303 -15.59 47.84 -18.90
C VAL A 303 -15.82 48.96 -17.89
N ILE A 304 -16.02 50.17 -18.37
CA ILE A 304 -16.27 51.36 -17.54
C ILE A 304 -17.69 51.84 -17.81
N TYR A 305 -18.57 51.67 -16.84
CA TYR A 305 -19.90 52.29 -16.85
C TYR A 305 -19.78 53.80 -16.68
N LYS A 306 -20.39 54.56 -17.60
CA LYS A 306 -20.56 56.00 -17.49
C LYS A 306 -22.03 56.35 -17.60
N GLU A 307 -22.55 57.04 -16.59
CA GLU A 307 -23.90 57.56 -16.65
C GLU A 307 -24.00 58.60 -17.79
N PRO A 308 -25.01 58.51 -18.66
CA PRO A 308 -25.21 59.49 -19.73
C PRO A 308 -25.48 60.88 -19.12
N PRO A 309 -25.04 61.97 -19.79
CA PRO A 309 -25.38 63.32 -19.36
C PRO A 309 -26.90 63.50 -19.34
N LYS A 310 -27.39 64.15 -18.28
CA LYS A 310 -28.81 64.49 -18.10
C LYS A 310 -29.30 65.53 -19.09
#